data_AF-A0A9X2YIY7-F1
#
_entry.id   AF-A0A9X2YIY7-F1
#
_cell.length_a   1.000
_cell.length_b   1.000
_cell.length_c   1.000
_cell.angle_alpha   90.00
_cell.angle_beta   90.00
_cell.angle_gamma   90.00
#
_symmetry.space_group_name_H-M   'P 1'
#
loop_
_entity.id
_entity.type
_entity.pdbx_description
1 polymer ?
#
loop_
_entity_poly.entity_id
_entity_poly.type
_entity_poly.pdbx_seq_one_letter_code
_entity_poly.pdbx_strand_id
1 'polypeptide(L)'
;MTQQLSAAGVVLAAGAGTRYGMPKALAEGGEWVASAVAALRNGGCGDVVVVLGAAVEGVDVPARACAVVARDWADGLSASVRAGLLALGEGVDYAVLTTVDTPDVTAAAVRPGADRGRRLRSGARELRRTTGAPRGHRAQALARAARRAVRRRGRRAVSAVAR
;
A
#
# COMPACT_ATOMS: atom_id res chain seq x y z
N MET A 1 -4.55 -17.10 24.69
CA MET A 1 -4.66 -16.98 23.21
C MET A 1 -4.18 -15.59 22.78
N THR A 2 -3.04 -15.50 22.11
CA THR A 2 -2.64 -14.27 21.40
C THR A 2 -3.43 -14.20 20.09
N GLN A 3 -4.36 -13.25 19.98
CA GLN A 3 -5.03 -12.98 18.71
C GLN A 3 -3.97 -12.57 17.67
N GLN A 4 -3.86 -13.34 16.58
CA GLN A 4 -3.09 -12.93 15.40
C GLN A 4 -3.90 -11.87 14.65
N LEU A 5 -3.27 -10.72 14.37
CA LEU A 5 -3.88 -9.66 13.59
C LEU A 5 -3.71 -9.94 12.11
N SER A 6 -4.78 -9.79 11.35
CA SER A 6 -4.77 -9.92 9.89
C SER A 6 -4.27 -8.64 9.23
N ALA A 7 -3.29 -8.79 8.33
CA ALA A 7 -2.67 -7.70 7.59
C ALA A 7 -3.01 -7.81 6.11
N ALA A 8 -3.33 -6.69 5.46
CA ALA A 8 -3.43 -6.64 4.00
C ALA A 8 -2.49 -5.59 3.41
N GLY A 9 -1.96 -5.87 2.22
CA GLY A 9 -1.09 -4.98 1.46
C GLY A 9 -1.86 -4.18 0.42
N VAL A 10 -1.42 -2.96 0.14
CA VAL A 10 -1.95 -2.12 -0.94
C VAL A 10 -0.78 -1.51 -1.72
N VAL A 11 -0.70 -1.82 -3.01
CA VAL A 11 0.25 -1.22 -3.95
C VAL A 11 -0.45 -0.08 -4.67
N LEU A 12 0.10 1.13 -4.59
CA LEU A 12 -0.44 2.31 -5.28
C LEU A 12 0.30 2.50 -6.60
N ALA A 13 -0.35 2.11 -7.70
CA ALA A 13 0.20 2.12 -9.06
C ALA A 13 -0.66 2.95 -10.05
N ALA A 14 -1.64 3.69 -9.55
CA ALA A 14 -2.66 4.36 -10.37
C ALA A 14 -2.19 5.60 -11.14
N GLY A 15 -0.99 6.12 -10.83
CA GLY A 15 -0.53 7.40 -11.38
C GLY A 15 0.02 7.29 -12.80
N ALA A 16 -0.23 8.31 -13.61
CA ALA A 16 0.28 8.43 -14.98
C ALA A 16 1.82 8.52 -15.07
N GLY A 17 2.53 8.70 -13.95
CA GLY A 17 3.99 8.75 -13.93
C GLY A 17 4.57 9.86 -14.80
N THR A 18 3.89 11.00 -14.94
CA THR A 18 4.28 12.11 -15.84
C THR A 18 5.73 12.56 -15.71
N ARG A 19 6.28 12.56 -14.48
CA ARG A 19 7.70 12.86 -14.22
C ARG A 19 8.68 11.78 -14.67
N TYR A 20 8.22 10.54 -14.71
CA TYR A 20 8.97 9.39 -15.19
C TYR A 20 8.76 9.17 -16.71
N GLY A 21 7.72 9.76 -17.29
CA GLY A 21 7.41 9.70 -18.72
C GLY A 21 6.39 8.63 -19.10
N MET A 22 6.06 7.71 -18.19
CA MET A 22 5.09 6.63 -18.43
C MET A 22 4.41 6.14 -17.15
N PRO A 23 3.25 5.45 -17.24
CA PRO A 23 2.62 4.80 -16.10
C PRO A 23 3.54 3.77 -15.47
N LYS A 24 3.91 3.98 -14.21
CA LYS A 24 4.89 3.14 -13.50
C LYS A 24 4.42 1.71 -13.21
N ALA A 25 3.12 1.44 -13.38
CA ALA A 25 2.59 0.08 -13.35
C ALA A 25 3.13 -0.80 -14.48
N LEU A 26 3.59 -0.18 -15.58
CA LEU A 26 4.15 -0.85 -16.75
C LEU A 26 5.69 -0.79 -16.78
N ALA A 27 6.33 -0.16 -15.79
CA ALA A 27 7.78 -0.03 -15.73
C ALA A 27 8.44 -1.41 -15.62
N GLU A 28 9.57 -1.58 -16.31
CA GLU A 28 10.33 -2.85 -16.36
C GLU A 28 9.44 -4.06 -16.71
N GLY A 29 8.52 -3.89 -17.68
CA GLY A 29 7.60 -4.96 -18.08
C GLY A 29 6.63 -5.41 -16.98
N GLY A 30 6.39 -4.59 -15.94
CA GLY A 30 5.54 -4.93 -14.80
C GLY A 30 6.30 -5.45 -13.58
N GLU A 31 7.63 -5.56 -13.64
CA GLU A 31 8.45 -6.08 -12.54
C GLU A 31 8.30 -5.26 -11.25
N TRP A 32 8.05 -3.96 -11.35
CA TRP A 32 7.83 -3.12 -10.16
C TRP A 32 6.54 -3.47 -9.42
N VAL A 33 5.48 -3.83 -10.15
CA VAL A 33 4.23 -4.32 -9.55
C VAL A 33 4.48 -5.67 -8.90
N ALA A 34 5.14 -6.58 -9.61
CA ALA A 34 5.46 -7.92 -9.09
C ALA A 34 6.31 -7.85 -7.82
N SER A 35 7.36 -7.04 -7.81
CA SER A 35 8.27 -6.84 -6.68
C SER A 35 7.55 -6.24 -5.47
N ALA A 36 6.71 -5.22 -5.67
CA ALA A 36 5.93 -4.62 -4.59
C ALA A 36 4.93 -5.62 -3.97
N VAL A 37 4.25 -6.42 -4.80
CA VAL A 37 3.35 -7.49 -4.33
C VAL A 37 4.12 -8.56 -3.54
N ALA A 38 5.26 -9.00 -4.07
CA ALA A 38 6.12 -9.99 -3.41
C ALA A 38 6.61 -9.48 -2.05
N ALA A 39 7.06 -8.23 -1.97
CA ALA A 39 7.51 -7.62 -0.72
C ALA A 39 6.40 -7.59 0.35
N LEU A 40 5.17 -7.23 -0.05
CA LEU A 40 4.03 -7.20 0.86
C LEU A 40 3.65 -8.61 1.35
N ARG A 41 3.54 -9.59 0.44
CA ARG A 41 3.24 -10.99 0.76
C ARG A 41 4.28 -11.58 1.69
N ASN A 42 5.56 -11.50 1.31
CA ASN A 42 6.69 -12.04 2.09
C ASN A 42 6.90 -11.28 3.41
N GLY A 43 6.36 -10.07 3.49
CA GLY A 43 6.29 -9.25 4.69
C GLY A 43 5.19 -9.63 5.67
N GLY A 44 4.34 -10.60 5.33
CA GLY A 44 3.24 -11.08 6.19
C GLY A 44 1.87 -10.48 5.88
N CYS A 45 1.71 -9.77 4.74
CA CYS A 45 0.38 -9.40 4.27
C CYS A 45 -0.31 -10.63 3.66
N GLY A 46 -1.53 -10.93 4.14
CA GLY A 46 -2.39 -11.97 3.58
C GLY A 46 -2.87 -11.56 2.19
N ASP A 47 -3.86 -10.68 2.12
CA ASP A 47 -4.36 -10.15 0.86
C ASP A 47 -3.51 -8.98 0.36
N VAL A 48 -3.36 -8.85 -0.96
CA VAL A 48 -2.70 -7.70 -1.59
C VAL A 48 -3.59 -7.11 -2.68
N VAL A 49 -3.88 -5.82 -2.57
CA VAL A 49 -4.61 -5.05 -3.57
C VAL A 49 -3.63 -4.20 -4.38
N VAL A 50 -3.69 -4.27 -5.70
CA VAL A 50 -2.98 -3.36 -6.61
C VAL A 50 -3.96 -2.32 -7.13
N VAL A 51 -3.73 -1.05 -6.80
CA VAL A 51 -4.55 0.07 -7.25
C VAL A 51 -4.01 0.59 -8.58
N LEU A 52 -4.78 0.40 -9.64
CA LEU A 52 -4.55 0.86 -11.00
C LEU A 52 -5.34 2.15 -11.28
N GLY A 53 -5.06 2.78 -12.43
CA GLY A 53 -5.63 4.07 -12.79
C GLY A 53 -5.26 4.45 -14.22
N ALA A 54 -4.26 5.32 -14.38
CA ALA A 54 -3.81 5.82 -15.67
C ALA A 54 -3.40 4.72 -16.68
N ALA A 55 -2.99 3.55 -16.18
CA ALA A 55 -2.86 2.33 -16.97
C ALA A 55 -3.61 1.21 -16.25
N VAL A 56 -4.30 0.39 -17.04
CA VAL A 56 -5.00 -0.83 -16.62
C VAL A 56 -4.65 -1.95 -17.60
N GLU A 57 -4.78 -1.68 -18.89
CA GLU A 57 -4.36 -2.59 -19.95
C GLU A 57 -2.84 -2.81 -19.93
N GLY A 58 -2.42 -4.06 -20.13
CA GLY A 58 -1.01 -4.46 -20.15
C GLY A 58 -0.34 -4.56 -18.78
N VAL A 59 -1.03 -4.24 -17.68
CA VAL A 59 -0.48 -4.44 -16.33
C VAL A 59 -0.68 -5.89 -15.89
N ASP A 60 0.42 -6.65 -15.81
CA ASP A 60 0.39 -7.98 -15.22
C ASP A 60 0.30 -7.89 -13.69
N VAL A 61 -0.84 -8.29 -13.14
CA VAL A 61 -1.06 -8.34 -11.69
C VAL A 61 -0.87 -9.78 -11.25
N PRO A 62 0.10 -10.07 -10.36
CA PRO A 62 0.37 -11.43 -9.92
C PRO A 62 -0.90 -12.12 -9.40
N ALA A 63 -1.10 -13.41 -9.71
CA ALA A 63 -2.31 -14.18 -9.37
C ALA A 63 -2.69 -14.16 -7.87
N ARG A 64 -1.74 -13.83 -7.01
CA ARG A 64 -1.90 -13.68 -5.55
C ARG A 64 -2.20 -12.23 -5.14
N ALA A 65 -2.60 -11.37 -6.05
CA ALA A 65 -3.07 -10.02 -5.79
C ALA A 65 -4.33 -9.73 -6.61
N CYS A 66 -5.14 -8.78 -6.16
CA CYS A 66 -6.31 -8.33 -6.91
C CYS A 66 -6.12 -6.89 -7.39
N ALA A 67 -6.51 -6.64 -8.64
CA ALA A 67 -6.47 -5.32 -9.23
C ALA A 67 -7.75 -4.55 -8.89
N VAL A 68 -7.60 -3.25 -8.58
CA VAL A 68 -8.74 -2.34 -8.42
C VAL A 68 -8.46 -1.05 -9.16
N VAL A 69 -9.44 -0.54 -9.89
CA VAL A 69 -9.27 0.68 -10.68
C VAL A 69 -9.78 1.87 -9.89
N ALA A 70 -8.87 2.80 -9.54
CA ALA A 70 -9.24 4.10 -9.02
C ALA A 70 -9.65 5.00 -10.19
N ARG A 71 -10.95 5.06 -10.51
CA ARG A 71 -11.48 5.87 -11.63
C ARG A 71 -11.16 7.37 -11.49
N ASP A 72 -11.06 7.83 -10.25
CA ASP A 72 -10.78 9.20 -9.82
C ASP A 72 -9.28 9.41 -9.49
N TRP A 73 -8.38 8.57 -10.02
CA TRP A 73 -6.94 8.66 -9.74
C TRP A 73 -6.35 10.05 -10.04
N ALA A 74 -6.93 10.79 -11.00
CA ALA A 74 -6.51 12.12 -11.39
C ALA A 74 -6.69 13.17 -10.27
N ASP A 75 -7.60 12.93 -9.30
CA ASP A 75 -7.76 13.74 -8.08
C ASP A 75 -6.56 13.59 -7.11
N GLY A 76 -5.61 12.73 -7.47
CA GLY A 76 -4.34 12.53 -6.81
C GLY A 76 -4.33 11.35 -5.85
N LEU A 77 -3.21 11.22 -5.12
CA LEU A 77 -2.88 10.04 -4.32
C LEU A 77 -3.96 9.65 -3.29
N SER A 78 -4.75 10.62 -2.81
CA SER A 78 -5.83 10.35 -1.85
C SER A 78 -6.98 9.55 -2.45
N ALA A 79 -7.26 9.69 -3.75
CA ALA A 79 -8.25 8.88 -4.46
C ALA A 79 -7.78 7.42 -4.56
N SER A 80 -6.54 7.20 -4.98
CA SER A 80 -5.95 5.86 -5.07
C SER A 80 -5.88 5.16 -3.70
N VAL A 81 -5.47 5.88 -2.65
CA VAL A 81 -5.46 5.34 -1.28
C VAL A 81 -6.87 4.94 -0.84
N ARG A 82 -7.88 5.78 -1.12
CA ARG A 82 -9.27 5.50 -0.78
C ARG A 82 -9.77 4.25 -1.51
N ALA A 83 -9.54 4.15 -2.82
CA ALA A 83 -9.93 3.00 -3.63
C ALA A 83 -9.29 1.70 -3.11
N GLY A 84 -7.97 1.71 -2.86
CA GLY A 84 -7.26 0.54 -2.33
C GLY A 84 -7.78 0.10 -0.97
N LEU A 85 -7.99 1.04 -0.05
CA LEU A 85 -8.59 0.71 1.24
C LEU A 85 -10.03 0.21 1.08
N LEU A 86 -10.82 0.77 0.14
CA LEU A 86 -12.20 0.34 -0.21
C LEU A 86 -12.31 -1.12 -0.58
N ALA A 87 -11.33 -1.63 -1.30
CA ALA A 87 -11.29 -3.02 -1.72
C ALA A 87 -10.86 -4.03 -0.63
N LEU A 88 -10.30 -3.57 0.50
CA LEU A 88 -9.90 -4.49 1.57
C LEU A 88 -11.13 -5.11 2.26
N GLY A 89 -11.07 -6.42 2.52
CA GLY A 89 -12.11 -7.18 3.21
C GLY A 89 -12.35 -6.74 4.67
N GLU A 90 -13.49 -7.15 5.24
CA GLU A 90 -13.94 -6.71 6.57
C GLU A 90 -13.10 -7.28 7.72
N GLY A 91 -12.42 -8.41 7.53
CA GLY A 91 -11.55 -9.05 8.52
C GLY A 91 -10.11 -8.51 8.59
N VAL A 92 -9.79 -7.42 7.90
CA VAL A 92 -8.44 -6.83 7.90
C VAL A 92 -8.27 -5.88 9.08
N ASP A 93 -7.37 -6.21 10.00
CA ASP A 93 -7.07 -5.38 11.19
C ASP A 93 -6.23 -4.15 10.85
N TYR A 94 -5.31 -4.28 9.90
CA TYR A 94 -4.48 -3.17 9.44
C TYR A 94 -4.04 -3.33 7.98
N ALA A 95 -3.83 -2.19 7.32
CA ALA A 95 -3.34 -2.15 5.94
C ALA A 95 -1.88 -1.69 5.88
N VAL A 96 -1.10 -2.21 4.94
CA VAL A 96 0.26 -1.77 4.62
C VAL A 96 0.29 -1.22 3.20
N LEU A 97 0.56 0.08 3.05
CA LEU A 97 0.58 0.76 1.76
C LEU A 97 2.01 0.94 1.28
N THR A 98 2.27 0.65 0.01
CA THR A 98 3.50 1.00 -0.70
C THR A 98 3.15 1.65 -2.03
N THR A 99 4.04 2.48 -2.56
CA THR A 99 3.95 2.95 -3.95
C THR A 99 4.65 1.95 -4.87
N VAL A 100 4.24 1.89 -6.14
CA VAL A 100 4.89 1.03 -7.14
C VAL A 100 6.32 1.46 -7.45
N ASP A 101 6.66 2.72 -7.16
CA ASP A 101 7.96 3.31 -7.49
C ASP A 101 9.05 3.14 -6.45
N THR A 102 8.89 2.15 -5.57
CA THR A 102 9.86 1.78 -4.55
C THR A 102 10.24 0.30 -4.73
N PRO A 103 10.90 -0.06 -5.86
CA PRO A 103 11.18 -1.46 -6.20
C PRO A 103 12.05 -2.16 -5.14
N ASP A 104 12.88 -1.40 -4.44
CA ASP A 104 13.77 -1.98 -3.44
C ASP A 104 13.09 -2.35 -2.11
N VAL A 105 11.79 -2.04 -1.91
CA VAL A 105 11.09 -2.38 -0.65
C VAL A 105 11.20 -3.87 -0.38
N THR A 106 11.74 -4.23 0.78
CA THR A 106 11.95 -5.63 1.15
C THR A 106 10.84 -6.13 2.08
N ALA A 107 10.66 -7.45 2.11
CA ALA A 107 9.79 -8.12 3.07
C ALA A 107 10.09 -7.71 4.53
N ALA A 108 11.37 -7.52 4.87
CA ALA A 108 11.78 -7.09 6.21
C ALA A 108 11.29 -5.68 6.55
N ALA A 109 11.24 -4.77 5.57
CA ALA A 109 10.70 -3.42 5.77
C ALA A 109 9.17 -3.39 5.95
N VAL A 110 8.48 -4.42 5.45
CA VAL A 110 7.03 -4.62 5.60
C VAL A 110 6.69 -5.27 6.95
N ARG A 111 7.49 -6.25 7.39
CA ARG A 111 7.20 -6.99 8.63
C ARG A 111 7.06 -6.05 9.83
N PRO A 112 5.95 -6.14 10.58
CA PRO A 112 5.82 -5.37 11.80
C PRO A 112 6.81 -5.88 12.85
N GLY A 113 7.66 -4.99 13.37
CA GLY A 113 8.49 -5.30 14.53
C GLY A 113 7.66 -5.66 15.77
N ALA A 114 8.28 -6.30 16.77
CA ALA A 114 7.59 -6.82 17.96
C ALA A 114 6.73 -5.78 18.70
N ASP A 115 7.28 -4.58 18.94
CA ASP A 115 6.57 -3.47 19.59
C ASP A 115 5.34 -3.01 18.80
N ARG A 116 5.46 -3.03 17.47
CA ARG A 116 4.37 -2.66 16.58
C ARG A 116 3.26 -3.69 16.66
N GLY A 117 3.59 -4.98 16.61
CA GLY A 117 2.62 -6.03 16.81
C GLY A 117 1.85 -5.86 18.12
N ARG A 118 2.54 -5.46 19.20
CA ARG A 118 1.91 -5.20 20.51
C ARG A 118 0.94 -4.01 20.48
N ARG A 119 1.31 -2.88 19.85
CA ARG A 119 0.45 -1.69 19.76
C ARG A 119 -0.77 -1.88 18.87
N LEU A 120 -0.61 -2.59 17.77
CA LEU A 120 -1.74 -2.94 16.90
C LEU A 120 -2.74 -3.82 17.68
N ARG A 121 -2.25 -4.76 18.50
CA ARG A 121 -3.10 -5.65 19.32
C ARG A 121 -3.82 -4.90 20.43
N SER A 122 -3.25 -3.82 20.97
CA SER A 122 -3.91 -2.97 21.97
C SER A 122 -4.95 -2.01 21.38
N GLY A 123 -5.27 -2.11 20.08
CA GLY A 123 -6.31 -1.29 19.44
C GLY A 123 -5.90 0.16 19.15
N ALA A 124 -4.61 0.49 19.23
CA ALA A 124 -4.13 1.84 18.94
C ALA A 124 -4.35 2.18 17.45
N ARG A 125 -5.09 3.26 17.18
CA ARG A 125 -5.20 3.83 15.82
C ARG A 125 -3.91 4.56 15.49
N GLU A 126 -3.01 3.90 14.78
CA GLU A 126 -1.72 4.49 14.43
C GLU A 126 -1.51 4.52 12.91
N LEU A 127 -1.12 5.69 12.39
CA LEU A 127 -0.40 5.77 11.13
C LEU A 127 1.07 5.94 11.45
N ARG A 128 1.84 4.88 11.28
CA ARG A 128 3.30 4.92 11.44
C ARG A 128 3.98 4.68 10.11
N ARG A 129 4.96 5.52 9.79
CA ARG A 129 5.90 5.28 8.68
C ARG A 129 6.93 4.28 9.16
N THR A 130 7.21 3.25 8.38
CA THR A 130 8.40 2.43 8.60
C THR A 130 9.61 3.20 8.08
N THR A 131 10.63 3.36 8.93
CA THR A 131 11.80 4.22 8.67
C THR A 131 12.91 3.44 7.99
N GLY A 132 13.30 3.93 6.81
CA GLY A 132 14.55 3.64 6.10
C GLY A 132 14.81 4.62 4.93
N ALA A 133 14.14 5.78 4.92
CA ALA A 133 13.95 6.64 3.75
C ALA A 133 14.45 8.09 3.93
N PRO A 134 14.96 8.76 2.88
CA PRO A 134 15.16 10.21 2.91
C PRO A 134 13.83 10.97 3.05
N ARG A 135 13.90 12.19 3.59
CA ARG A 135 12.76 13.08 3.79
C ARG A 135 12.16 13.55 2.45
N GLY A 136 11.24 12.77 1.85
CA GLY A 136 10.63 13.09 0.55
C GLY A 136 9.17 13.56 0.60
N HIS A 137 8.79 14.51 -0.27
CA HIS A 137 7.41 15.02 -0.42
C HIS A 137 6.37 13.91 -0.70
N ARG A 138 6.74 12.85 -1.43
CA ARG A 138 5.83 11.74 -1.76
C ARG A 138 5.46 10.90 -0.53
N ALA A 139 6.44 10.53 0.30
CA ALA A 139 6.19 9.82 1.55
C ALA A 139 5.29 10.64 2.50
N GLN A 140 5.43 11.97 2.50
CA GLN A 140 4.54 12.85 3.25
C GLN A 140 3.12 12.88 2.67
N ALA A 141 2.98 12.94 1.34
CA ALA A 141 1.69 12.89 0.66
C ALA A 141 0.95 11.58 0.95
N LEU A 142 1.64 10.43 0.86
CA LEU A 142 1.07 9.12 1.18
C LEU A 142 0.57 9.06 2.62
N ALA A 143 1.40 9.51 3.57
CA ALA A 143 1.01 9.56 4.97
C ALA A 143 -0.19 10.50 5.23
N ARG A 144 -0.28 11.64 4.53
CA ARG A 144 -1.43 12.56 4.64
C ARG A 144 -2.71 11.92 4.06
N ALA A 145 -2.60 11.28 2.89
CA ALA A 145 -3.70 10.57 2.23
C ALA A 145 -4.24 9.41 3.10
N ALA A 146 -3.35 8.56 3.62
CA ALA A 146 -3.70 7.45 4.51
C ALA A 146 -4.44 7.93 5.77
N ARG A 147 -3.94 8.99 6.43
CA ARG A 147 -4.62 9.60 7.59
C ARG A 147 -6.05 10.06 7.27
N ARG A 148 -6.24 10.71 6.11
CA ARG A 148 -7.56 11.20 5.70
C ARG A 148 -8.52 10.04 5.42
N ALA A 149 -8.05 8.98 4.77
CA ALA A 149 -8.87 7.81 4.45
C ALA A 149 -9.27 7.00 5.70
N VAL A 150 -8.35 6.81 6.66
CA VAL A 150 -8.65 6.11 7.93
C VAL A 150 -9.74 6.82 8.73
N ARG A 151 -9.68 8.15 8.85
CA ARG A 151 -10.68 8.92 9.60
C ARG A 151 -12.10 8.74 9.07
N ARG A 152 -12.26 8.52 7.76
CA ARG A 152 -13.57 8.36 7.12
C ARG A 152 -14.15 6.95 7.23
N ARG A 153 -13.30 5.93 7.44
CA ARG A 153 -13.69 4.52 7.25
C ARG A 153 -13.73 3.69 8.53
N GLY A 154 -13.41 4.28 9.68
CA GLY A 154 -13.51 3.60 10.99
C GLY A 154 -12.49 2.48 11.26
N ARG A 155 -11.71 2.00 10.27
CA ARG A 155 -10.77 0.87 10.42
C ARG A 155 -9.58 1.14 11.34
N ARG A 156 -9.11 0.08 12.01
CA ARG A 156 -7.92 0.05 12.86
C ARG A 156 -6.66 0.12 11.97
N ALA A 157 -5.60 0.69 12.55
CA ALA A 157 -4.29 1.09 12.01
C ALA A 157 -3.96 0.96 10.51
N VAL A 158 -3.27 1.96 9.96
CA VAL A 158 -2.73 1.93 8.60
C VAL A 158 -1.23 2.15 8.64
N SER A 159 -0.44 1.30 8.00
CA SER A 159 0.98 1.47 7.77
C SER A 159 1.24 2.09 6.41
N ALA A 160 2.13 3.08 6.33
CA ALA A 160 2.71 3.49 5.07
C ALA A 160 4.19 3.06 5.04
N VAL A 161 4.57 2.28 4.04
CA VAL A 161 5.95 1.92 3.72
C VAL A 161 6.36 2.82 2.56
N ALA A 162 7.33 3.68 2.79
CA ALA A 162 7.99 4.44 1.75
C ALA A 162 9.49 4.31 2.01
N ARG A 163 10.24 3.92 0.99
CA ARG A 163 11.70 4.03 0.94
C ARG A 163 12.14 5.46 0.62
#